data_AF-A0A2M7CDT5-F1
#
_entry.id   AF-A0A2M7CDT5-F1
#
_cell.length_a   1.000
_cell.length_b   1.000
_cell.length_c   1.000
_cell.angle_alpha   90.00
_cell.angle_beta   90.00
_cell.angle_gamma   90.00
#
_symmetry.space_group_name_H-M   'P 1'
#
loop_
_entity.id
_entity.type
_entity.pdbx_description
1 polymer ?
#
loop_
_entity_poly.entity_id
_entity_poly.type
_entity_poly.pdbx_seq_one_letter_code
_entity_poly.pdbx_strand_id
1 'polypeptide(L)'
;MNRARRDVLKMFAAAAGGAALTPLFAKSIYAAKEQEKIPEVPWTYKKLDPVAVAERAYPGYYKGGCSYGAFEGIIGELKKEIGYPYILIPTEMFIFGEGGVAGISSLCGALNGSAAAMFLVTGAVDRKTRGEAFDMIRELFNWYEQTALPNYRPKNPKYEIKGSVSKSPLCHVSVTKWCKATGFKSYSKERDERCGWVTASTAKYAVELLNKNADVGFKPVHVLSSQVNTCRSCHDKGGELENSRTMMDCGGCHFTGKTKHP
;
A
#
# COMPACT_ATOMS: atom_id res chain seq x y z
N MET A 1 -10.58 39.37 -23.83
CA MET A 1 -10.02 38.26 -24.65
C MET A 1 -8.52 38.13 -24.32
N ASN A 2 -8.14 37.08 -23.60
CA ASN A 2 -6.88 36.98 -22.82
C ASN A 2 -5.61 36.80 -23.69
N ARG A 3 -4.46 37.26 -23.15
CA ARG A 3 -3.12 37.29 -23.79
C ARG A 3 -2.71 35.95 -24.43
N ALA A 4 -3.09 34.82 -23.84
CA ALA A 4 -2.83 33.48 -24.37
C ALA A 4 -3.36 33.24 -25.81
N ARG A 5 -4.48 33.87 -26.20
CA ARG A 5 -4.99 33.74 -27.58
C ARG A 5 -4.18 34.56 -28.59
N ARG A 6 -3.53 35.65 -28.17
CA ARG A 6 -2.67 36.46 -29.06
C ARG A 6 -1.31 35.77 -29.29
N ASP A 7 -0.80 35.05 -28.31
CA ASP A 7 0.48 34.35 -28.45
C ASP A 7 0.36 33.11 -29.35
N VAL A 8 -0.79 32.41 -29.30
CA VAL A 8 -1.12 31.33 -30.24
C VAL A 8 -1.24 31.85 -31.68
N LEU A 9 -1.89 33.00 -31.89
CA LEU A 9 -2.01 33.61 -33.22
C LEU A 9 -0.67 34.13 -33.77
N LYS A 10 0.27 34.56 -32.92
CA LYS A 10 1.62 34.95 -33.33
C LYS A 10 2.51 33.77 -33.71
N MET A 11 2.32 32.61 -33.08
CA MET A 11 3.00 31.36 -33.46
C MET A 11 2.51 30.83 -34.82
N PHE A 12 1.24 31.04 -35.17
CA PHE A 12 0.71 30.67 -36.48
C PHE A 12 1.07 31.68 -37.59
N ALA A 13 1.28 32.96 -37.27
CA ALA A 13 1.70 33.97 -38.24
C ALA A 13 3.18 33.87 -38.63
N ALA A 14 4.03 33.24 -37.81
CA ALA A 14 5.44 32.99 -38.11
C ALA A 14 5.67 31.77 -39.03
N ALA A 15 4.61 31.04 -39.41
CA ALA A 15 4.67 29.89 -40.31
C ALA A 15 4.24 30.22 -41.76
N ALA A 16 4.25 31.50 -42.13
CA ALA A 16 4.01 31.96 -43.51
C ALA A 16 5.31 32.31 -44.27
N GLY A 17 6.48 32.06 -43.68
CA GLY A 17 7.79 32.14 -44.34
C GLY A 17 8.39 30.74 -44.45
N GLY A 18 8.67 30.30 -45.68
CA GLY A 18 8.94 28.91 -46.02
C GLY A 18 10.01 28.21 -45.17
N ALA A 19 9.59 27.14 -44.50
CA ALA A 19 10.42 25.99 -44.24
C ALA A 19 9.62 24.77 -44.71
N ALA A 20 10.07 24.14 -45.80
CA ALA A 20 9.50 22.92 -46.31
C ALA A 20 9.50 21.88 -45.18
N LEU A 21 8.30 21.52 -44.70
CA LEU A 21 8.10 20.39 -43.81
C LEU A 21 8.49 19.13 -44.60
N THR A 22 9.75 18.73 -44.46
CA THR A 22 10.21 17.46 -45.02
C THR A 22 9.42 16.32 -44.36
N PRO A 23 9.05 15.26 -45.11
CA PRO A 23 8.28 14.13 -44.58
C PRO A 23 9.01 13.40 -43.43
N LEU A 24 10.29 13.67 -43.21
CA LEU A 24 11.05 13.22 -42.04
C LEU A 24 10.66 13.92 -40.73
N PHE A 25 10.30 15.21 -40.75
CA PHE A 25 9.86 15.93 -39.54
C PHE A 25 8.43 15.59 -39.16
N ALA A 26 7.56 15.34 -40.14
CA ALA A 26 6.21 14.83 -39.90
C ALA A 26 6.27 13.42 -39.29
N LYS A 27 7.13 12.52 -39.79
CA LYS A 27 7.32 11.19 -39.17
C LYS A 27 7.81 11.25 -37.73
N SER A 28 8.64 12.23 -37.36
CA SER A 28 9.14 12.43 -35.99
C SER A 28 8.03 12.85 -35.01
N ILE A 29 7.10 13.72 -35.44
CA ILE A 29 5.99 14.19 -34.61
C ILE A 29 4.85 13.16 -34.53
N TYR A 30 4.65 12.37 -35.60
CA TYR A 30 3.68 11.26 -35.61
C TYR A 30 4.20 9.96 -34.98
N ALA A 31 5.52 9.74 -34.90
CA ALA A 31 6.12 8.66 -34.12
C ALA A 31 6.08 8.91 -32.60
N ALA A 32 5.79 10.14 -32.18
CA ALA A 32 5.74 10.54 -30.77
C ALA A 32 4.36 10.37 -30.10
N LYS A 33 3.45 9.55 -30.66
CA LYS A 33 2.16 9.29 -30.00
C LYS A 33 1.50 7.96 -30.38
N GLU A 34 2.26 6.87 -30.38
CA GLU A 34 1.63 5.61 -30.00
C GLU A 34 1.37 5.72 -28.49
N GLN A 35 0.11 5.92 -28.11
CA GLN A 35 -0.28 6.02 -26.71
C GLN A 35 -0.01 4.64 -26.09
N GLU A 36 1.17 4.45 -25.47
CA GLU A 36 1.57 3.19 -24.87
C GLU A 36 0.47 2.67 -23.95
N LYS A 37 -0.20 1.61 -24.40
CA LYS A 37 -1.35 1.02 -23.71
C LYS A 37 -0.90 0.53 -22.33
N ILE A 38 -1.55 1.04 -21.28
CA ILE A 38 -1.30 0.59 -19.90
C ILE A 38 -1.46 -0.94 -19.86
N PRO A 39 -0.42 -1.70 -19.48
CA PRO A 39 -0.50 -3.15 -19.45
C PRO A 39 -1.45 -3.61 -18.35
N GLU A 40 -2.04 -4.79 -18.55
CA GLU A 40 -2.79 -5.47 -17.50
C GLU A 40 -1.82 -5.93 -16.40
N VAL A 41 -2.31 -6.04 -15.16
CA VAL A 41 -1.55 -6.64 -14.06
C VAL A 41 -1.41 -8.16 -14.30
N PRO A 42 -0.32 -8.80 -13.86
CA PRO A 42 0.78 -8.25 -13.06
C PRO A 42 1.79 -7.45 -13.89
N TRP A 43 2.29 -6.36 -13.32
CA TRP A 43 3.36 -5.56 -13.90
C TRP A 43 4.73 -6.12 -13.54
N THR A 44 5.71 -5.90 -14.42
CA THR A 44 7.09 -6.38 -14.24
C THR A 44 7.65 -5.94 -12.90
N TYR A 45 8.24 -6.88 -12.16
CA TYR A 45 8.90 -6.63 -10.89
C TYR A 45 10.41 -6.67 -11.03
N LYS A 46 11.09 -5.79 -10.31
CA LYS A 46 12.52 -5.87 -10.01
C LYS A 46 12.67 -5.79 -8.51
N LYS A 47 13.53 -6.65 -7.96
CA LYS A 47 13.79 -6.67 -6.51
C LYS A 47 14.19 -5.28 -6.03
N LEU A 48 13.55 -4.83 -4.97
CA LEU A 48 13.79 -3.51 -4.37
C LEU A 48 14.60 -3.69 -3.08
N ASP A 49 15.36 -2.67 -2.69
CA ASP A 49 15.95 -2.62 -1.35
C ASP A 49 14.84 -2.31 -0.32
N PRO A 50 14.53 -3.24 0.62
CA PRO A 50 13.50 -3.01 1.63
C PRO A 50 13.80 -1.79 2.52
N VAL A 51 15.08 -1.46 2.75
CA VAL A 51 15.47 -0.29 3.55
C VAL A 51 15.21 1.00 2.78
N ALA A 52 15.55 1.06 1.49
CA ALA A 52 15.23 2.22 0.64
C ALA A 52 13.71 2.48 0.59
N VAL A 53 12.91 1.42 0.47
CA VAL A 53 11.44 1.50 0.49
C VAL A 53 10.94 2.05 1.84
N ALA A 54 11.47 1.56 2.95
CA ALA A 54 11.11 2.03 4.28
C ALA A 54 11.46 3.53 4.49
N GLU A 55 12.66 3.92 4.06
CA GLU A 55 13.15 5.31 4.15
C GLU A 55 12.44 6.26 3.18
N ARG A 56 11.82 5.77 2.10
CA ARG A 56 10.90 6.55 1.28
C ARG A 56 9.52 6.65 1.92
N ALA A 57 9.02 5.55 2.48
CA ALA A 57 7.68 5.47 3.05
C ALA A 57 7.51 6.35 4.30
N TYR A 58 8.53 6.42 5.16
CA TYR A 58 8.53 7.22 6.37
C TYR A 58 8.27 8.73 6.14
N PRO A 59 9.05 9.45 5.30
CA PRO A 59 8.74 10.84 4.97
C PRO A 59 7.44 10.97 4.15
N GLY A 60 7.09 9.95 3.36
CA GLY A 60 5.81 9.88 2.65
C GLY A 60 4.61 9.98 3.60
N TYR A 61 4.67 9.35 4.79
CA TYR A 61 3.65 9.48 5.82
C TYR A 61 3.33 10.94 6.15
N TYR A 62 4.33 11.79 6.36
CA TYR A 62 4.11 13.20 6.71
C TYR A 62 3.63 14.05 5.52
N LYS A 63 3.73 13.54 4.29
CA LYS A 63 3.23 14.22 3.08
C LYS A 63 1.77 13.90 2.79
N GLY A 64 1.30 12.69 3.07
CA GLY A 64 -0.04 12.23 2.65
C GLY A 64 -0.68 11.15 3.50
N GLY A 65 -0.19 10.93 4.72
CA GLY A 65 -0.69 9.90 5.62
C GLY A 65 -0.17 8.49 5.28
N CYS A 66 -0.58 7.53 6.11
CA CYS A 66 0.00 6.17 6.10
C CYS A 66 -0.29 5.36 4.83
N SER A 67 -1.44 5.57 4.20
CA SER A 67 -1.78 4.91 2.92
C SER A 67 -0.93 5.41 1.76
N TYR A 68 -0.84 6.74 1.62
CA TYR A 68 0.05 7.36 0.65
C TYR A 68 1.51 6.97 0.89
N GLY A 69 2.01 7.11 2.12
CA GLY A 69 3.42 6.84 2.42
C GLY A 69 3.83 5.41 2.10
N ALA A 70 3.01 4.42 2.46
CA ALA A 70 3.30 3.02 2.15
C ALA A 70 3.27 2.72 0.64
N PHE A 71 2.25 3.23 -0.05
CA PHE A 71 2.11 3.04 -1.50
C PHE A 71 3.23 3.75 -2.27
N GLU A 72 3.53 5.01 -1.95
CA GLU A 72 4.64 5.80 -2.51
C GLU A 72 5.98 5.16 -2.19
N GLY A 73 6.18 4.59 -1.00
CA GLY A 73 7.40 3.87 -0.65
C GLY A 73 7.77 2.77 -1.65
N ILE A 74 6.77 1.97 -2.04
CA ILE A 74 6.97 0.84 -2.95
C ILE A 74 6.95 1.30 -4.42
N ILE A 75 5.90 2.03 -4.82
CA ILE A 75 5.73 2.48 -6.20
C ILE A 75 6.80 3.50 -6.60
N GLY A 76 7.24 4.36 -5.68
CA GLY A 76 8.30 5.34 -5.92
C GLY A 76 9.65 4.69 -6.22
N GLU A 77 9.99 3.58 -5.53
CA GLU A 77 11.18 2.80 -5.87
C GLU A 77 10.99 2.02 -7.20
N LEU A 78 9.80 1.48 -7.49
CA LEU A 78 9.53 0.85 -8.80
C LEU A 78 9.58 1.85 -9.98
N LYS A 79 9.11 3.09 -9.77
CA LYS A 79 9.26 4.20 -10.73
C LYS A 79 10.74 4.45 -11.06
N LYS A 80 11.60 4.44 -10.03
CA LYS A 80 13.04 4.65 -10.20
C LYS A 80 13.72 3.47 -10.87
N GLU A 81 13.37 2.24 -10.49
CA GLU A 81 14.06 1.03 -10.92
C GLU A 81 13.59 0.49 -12.29
N ILE A 82 12.35 0.78 -12.69
CA ILE A 82 11.71 0.21 -13.89
C ILE A 82 11.14 1.30 -14.81
N GLY A 83 10.56 2.37 -14.27
CA GLY A 83 9.94 3.43 -15.07
C GLY A 83 8.51 3.09 -15.49
N TYR A 84 8.26 2.93 -16.80
CA TYR A 84 6.94 2.55 -17.31
C TYR A 84 6.57 1.12 -16.88
N PRO A 85 5.30 0.84 -16.51
CA PRO A 85 4.15 1.75 -16.42
C PRO A 85 4.01 2.46 -15.05
N TYR A 86 4.89 2.20 -14.07
CA TYR A 86 4.80 2.76 -12.72
C TYR A 86 4.79 4.30 -12.69
N ILE A 87 5.47 4.96 -13.63
CA ILE A 87 5.48 6.43 -13.75
C ILE A 87 4.10 7.02 -14.04
N LEU A 88 3.15 6.22 -14.55
CA LEU A 88 1.79 6.66 -14.82
C LEU A 88 0.90 6.69 -13.56
N ILE A 89 1.33 6.09 -12.45
CA ILE A 89 0.52 6.01 -11.24
C ILE A 89 0.55 7.34 -10.48
N PRO A 90 -0.61 8.01 -10.31
CA PRO A 90 -0.74 9.15 -9.40
C PRO A 90 -0.84 8.65 -7.96
N THR A 91 0.31 8.53 -7.30
CA THR A 91 0.44 8.02 -5.93
C THR A 91 -0.37 8.82 -4.92
N GLU A 92 -0.59 10.11 -5.18
CA GLU A 92 -1.44 11.03 -4.43
C GLU A 92 -2.86 10.52 -4.26
N MET A 93 -3.36 9.67 -5.18
CA MET A 93 -4.66 9.04 -5.03
C MET A 93 -4.78 8.36 -3.67
N PHE A 94 -3.73 7.72 -3.16
CA PHE A 94 -3.72 6.95 -1.90
C PHE A 94 -3.80 7.80 -0.62
N ILE A 95 -3.80 9.13 -0.71
CA ILE A 95 -4.07 10.02 0.44
C ILE A 95 -5.44 9.71 1.06
N PHE A 96 -6.42 9.25 0.27
CA PHE A 96 -7.75 8.87 0.76
C PHE A 96 -7.71 7.89 1.96
N GLY A 97 -6.68 7.04 2.02
CA GLY A 97 -6.55 6.02 3.07
C GLY A 97 -6.02 6.54 4.41
N GLU A 98 -5.69 7.83 4.51
CA GLU A 98 -5.28 8.46 5.78
C GLU A 98 -6.31 8.20 6.89
N GLY A 99 -5.81 7.91 8.10
CA GLY A 99 -6.66 7.69 9.28
C GLY A 99 -7.63 6.52 9.11
N GLY A 100 -7.32 5.57 8.24
CA GLY A 100 -8.17 4.42 7.93
C GLY A 100 -9.40 4.81 7.12
N VAL A 101 -9.15 5.41 5.94
CA VAL A 101 -10.12 5.99 5.00
C VAL A 101 -10.74 7.28 5.53
N ALA A 102 -10.22 8.43 5.09
CA ALA A 102 -10.70 9.77 5.45
C ALA A 102 -10.95 9.96 6.96
N GLY A 103 -10.08 9.38 7.82
CA GLY A 103 -10.17 9.54 9.27
C GLY A 103 -11.19 8.66 10.01
N ILE A 104 -11.97 7.80 9.32
CA ILE A 104 -13.00 6.98 9.98
C ILE A 104 -12.42 5.84 10.85
N SER A 105 -11.10 5.67 10.85
CA SER A 105 -10.37 4.70 11.67
C SER A 105 -10.68 3.22 11.35
N SER A 106 -11.00 2.93 10.08
CA SER A 106 -11.22 1.57 9.57
C SER A 106 -9.90 0.82 9.31
N LEU A 107 -9.68 0.19 8.14
CA LEU A 107 -8.45 -0.50 7.79
C LEU A 107 -7.21 0.41 7.94
N CYS A 108 -6.10 -0.09 8.50
CA CYS A 108 -4.87 0.69 8.56
C CYS A 108 -4.42 1.12 7.16
N GLY A 109 -4.21 2.42 6.96
CA GLY A 109 -3.79 2.96 5.67
C GLY A 109 -2.49 2.33 5.15
N ALA A 110 -1.51 2.07 6.01
CA ALA A 110 -0.24 1.44 5.62
C ALA A 110 -0.44 0.04 5.00
N LEU A 111 -1.40 -0.75 5.52
CA LEU A 111 -1.79 -2.04 4.94
C LEU A 111 -2.48 -1.84 3.59
N ASN A 112 -3.41 -0.89 3.51
CA ASN A 112 -4.14 -0.58 2.27
C ASN A 112 -3.19 -0.19 1.13
N GLY A 113 -2.28 0.76 1.39
CA GLY A 113 -1.28 1.21 0.42
C GLY A 113 -0.33 0.09 0.01
N SER A 114 0.22 -0.66 0.97
CA SER A 114 1.14 -1.76 0.65
C SER A 114 0.48 -2.87 -0.15
N ALA A 115 -0.73 -3.28 0.23
CA ALA A 115 -1.48 -4.33 -0.47
C ALA A 115 -1.82 -3.94 -1.91
N ALA A 116 -2.20 -2.68 -2.14
CA ALA A 116 -2.46 -2.19 -3.48
C ALA A 116 -1.19 -2.20 -4.36
N ALA A 117 -0.05 -1.79 -3.81
CA ALA A 117 1.23 -1.87 -4.52
C ALA A 117 1.61 -3.32 -4.84
N MET A 118 1.44 -4.24 -3.89
CA MET A 118 1.67 -5.68 -4.13
C MET A 118 0.76 -6.23 -5.23
N PHE A 119 -0.51 -5.83 -5.26
CA PHE A 119 -1.46 -6.30 -6.26
C PHE A 119 -1.12 -5.84 -7.69
N LEU A 120 -0.51 -4.67 -7.87
CA LEU A 120 0.00 -4.25 -9.19
C LEU A 120 1.04 -5.21 -9.74
N VAL A 121 1.84 -5.81 -8.86
CA VAL A 121 3.00 -6.63 -9.22
C VAL A 121 2.67 -8.13 -9.29
N THR A 122 1.65 -8.57 -8.56
CA THR A 122 1.34 -10.00 -8.39
C THR A 122 -0.08 -10.36 -8.82
N GLY A 123 -0.97 -9.37 -8.93
CA GLY A 123 -2.40 -9.56 -9.08
C GLY A 123 -2.84 -9.90 -10.50
N ALA A 124 -4.07 -10.38 -10.60
CA ALA A 124 -4.78 -10.62 -11.85
C ALA A 124 -6.27 -10.31 -11.66
N VAL A 125 -6.96 -9.94 -12.75
CA VAL A 125 -8.42 -9.75 -12.73
C VAL A 125 -9.12 -11.10 -12.60
N ASP A 126 -8.65 -12.13 -13.32
CA ASP A 126 -9.20 -13.47 -13.25
C ASP A 126 -9.05 -14.05 -11.83
N ARG A 127 -10.17 -14.52 -11.28
CA ARG A 127 -10.25 -15.14 -9.96
C ARG A 127 -9.40 -16.40 -9.87
N LYS A 128 -9.21 -17.12 -10.98
CA LYS A 128 -8.46 -18.38 -11.01
C LYS A 128 -6.95 -18.17 -10.88
N THR A 129 -6.44 -17.03 -11.32
CA THR A 129 -4.99 -16.75 -11.36
C THR A 129 -4.52 -15.77 -10.30
N ARG A 130 -5.44 -15.03 -9.64
CA ARG A 130 -5.09 -14.06 -8.59
C ARG A 130 -4.86 -14.64 -7.18
N GLY A 131 -4.85 -15.97 -7.03
CA GLY A 131 -4.79 -16.65 -5.73
C GLY A 131 -3.55 -16.26 -4.92
N GLU A 132 -2.36 -16.39 -5.52
CA GLU A 132 -1.08 -16.10 -4.86
C GLU A 132 -1.01 -14.65 -4.37
N ALA A 133 -1.44 -13.67 -5.18
CA ALA A 133 -1.49 -12.27 -4.78
C ALA A 133 -2.34 -12.06 -3.52
N PHE A 134 -3.49 -12.73 -3.43
CA PHE A 134 -4.35 -12.64 -2.27
C PHE A 134 -3.73 -13.32 -1.04
N ASP A 135 -3.01 -14.43 -1.24
CA ASP A 135 -2.32 -15.11 -0.13
C ASP A 135 -1.14 -14.29 0.40
N MET A 136 -0.38 -13.60 -0.47
CA MET A 136 0.65 -12.65 -0.07
C MET A 136 0.08 -11.45 0.69
N ILE A 137 -1.06 -10.91 0.25
CA ILE A 137 -1.73 -9.81 0.96
C ILE A 137 -2.25 -10.30 2.33
N ARG A 138 -2.79 -11.51 2.43
CA ARG A 138 -3.19 -12.11 3.72
C ARG A 138 -2.01 -12.32 4.65
N GLU A 139 -0.87 -12.76 4.13
CA GLU A 139 0.38 -12.88 4.89
C GLU A 139 0.81 -11.53 5.49
N LEU A 140 0.75 -10.44 4.72
CA LEU A 140 1.03 -9.09 5.21
C LEU A 140 0.09 -8.70 6.36
N PHE A 141 -1.20 -9.03 6.26
CA PHE A 141 -2.18 -8.71 7.29
C PHE A 141 -1.97 -9.55 8.56
N ASN A 142 -1.74 -10.86 8.40
CA ASN A 142 -1.46 -11.76 9.51
C ASN A 142 -0.18 -11.36 10.25
N TRP A 143 0.89 -11.01 9.51
CA TRP A 143 2.12 -10.46 10.09
C TRP A 143 1.85 -9.19 10.90
N TYR A 144 1.06 -8.26 10.37
CA TYR A 144 0.75 -6.99 11.04
C TYR A 144 -0.05 -7.18 12.35
N GLU A 145 -0.95 -8.16 12.38
CA GLU A 145 -1.72 -8.50 13.58
C GLU A 145 -0.85 -9.12 14.67
N GLN A 146 0.14 -9.92 14.29
CA GLN A 146 0.93 -10.78 15.19
C GLN A 146 2.26 -10.15 15.63
N THR A 147 2.81 -9.23 14.84
CA THR A 147 4.12 -8.62 15.09
C THR A 147 4.02 -7.41 16.00
N ALA A 148 5.02 -7.22 16.86
CA ALA A 148 5.17 -5.98 17.62
C ALA A 148 5.62 -4.85 16.68
N LEU A 149 4.71 -3.94 16.33
CA LEU A 149 4.94 -2.85 15.39
C LEU A 149 4.92 -1.47 16.06
N PRO A 150 5.77 -0.53 15.59
CA PRO A 150 6.72 -0.67 14.47
C PRO A 150 7.95 -1.53 14.82
N ASN A 151 8.51 -2.22 13.82
CA ASN A 151 9.73 -3.04 13.95
C ASN A 151 10.88 -2.53 13.07
N TYR A 152 10.67 -1.39 12.40
CA TYR A 152 11.70 -0.62 11.71
C TYR A 152 11.82 0.75 12.35
N ARG A 153 13.05 1.14 12.70
CA ARG A 153 13.40 2.48 13.17
C ARG A 153 13.98 3.29 12.01
N PRO A 154 13.29 4.35 11.52
CA PRO A 154 13.83 5.24 10.50
C PRO A 154 15.17 5.85 10.91
N LYS A 155 16.02 6.23 9.95
CA LYS A 155 17.33 6.84 10.21
C LYS A 155 17.24 8.12 11.04
N ASN A 156 16.27 8.98 10.71
CA ASN A 156 16.08 10.30 11.33
C ASN A 156 14.68 10.40 11.96
N PRO A 157 14.41 9.69 13.07
CA PRO A 157 13.11 9.75 13.73
C PRO A 157 12.96 11.03 14.55
N LYS A 158 11.72 11.50 14.71
CA LYS A 158 11.42 12.65 15.58
C LYS A 158 11.27 12.25 17.04
N TYR A 159 10.82 11.02 17.30
CA TYR A 159 10.67 10.44 18.63
C TYR A 159 11.07 8.97 18.61
N GLU A 160 11.51 8.45 19.76
CA GLU A 160 11.68 7.01 19.93
C GLU A 160 10.32 6.33 20.20
N ILE A 161 9.99 5.33 19.39
CA ILE A 161 8.71 4.65 19.43
C ILE A 161 8.89 3.20 19.88
N LYS A 162 8.13 2.82 20.92
CA LYS A 162 8.00 1.42 21.33
C LYS A 162 6.97 0.70 20.47
N GLY A 163 7.27 -0.54 20.08
CA GLY A 163 6.35 -1.41 19.37
C GLY A 163 5.25 -1.99 20.28
N SER A 164 4.12 -2.35 19.67
CA SER A 164 3.07 -3.15 20.33
C SER A 164 2.40 -4.09 19.33
N VAL A 165 1.82 -5.19 19.83
CA VAL A 165 1.07 -6.14 19.01
C VAL A 165 -0.39 -5.67 18.90
N SER A 166 -0.86 -5.44 17.67
CA SER A 166 -2.19 -4.89 17.42
C SER A 166 -3.31 -5.93 17.56
N LYS A 167 -3.06 -7.19 17.19
CA LYS A 167 -4.07 -8.23 16.97
C LYS A 167 -5.29 -7.72 16.19
N SER A 168 -5.08 -6.81 15.25
CA SER A 168 -6.13 -6.28 14.37
C SER A 168 -5.51 -5.45 13.25
N PRO A 169 -6.01 -5.55 12.00
CA PRO A 169 -5.57 -4.69 10.91
C PRO A 169 -6.30 -3.34 10.94
N LEU A 170 -7.27 -3.18 11.85
CA LEU A 170 -8.06 -1.95 12.00
C LEU A 170 -7.24 -0.88 12.71
N CYS A 171 -7.20 0.31 12.11
CA CYS A 171 -6.54 1.51 12.60
C CYS A 171 -7.02 1.87 14.00
N HIS A 172 -8.34 1.88 14.24
CA HIS A 172 -8.93 2.12 15.55
C HIS A 172 -8.33 1.23 16.65
N VAL A 173 -8.32 -0.09 16.42
CA VAL A 173 -7.84 -1.08 17.40
C VAL A 173 -6.32 -0.99 17.58
N SER A 174 -5.58 -0.88 16.47
CA SER A 174 -4.11 -0.76 16.49
C SER A 174 -3.64 0.47 17.28
N VAL A 175 -4.21 1.65 17.00
CA VAL A 175 -3.87 2.89 17.72
C VAL A 175 -4.27 2.79 19.19
N THR A 176 -5.49 2.33 19.48
CA THR A 176 -6.00 2.26 20.86
C THR A 176 -5.17 1.32 21.73
N LYS A 177 -4.80 0.14 21.23
CA LYS A 177 -3.95 -0.81 21.97
C LYS A 177 -2.54 -0.26 22.18
N TRP A 178 -1.97 0.42 21.19
CA TRP A 178 -0.68 1.08 21.36
C TRP A 178 -0.74 2.18 22.42
N CYS A 179 -1.74 3.08 22.36
CA CYS A 179 -1.94 4.12 23.38
C CYS A 179 -2.09 3.51 24.78
N LYS A 180 -2.84 2.42 24.93
CA LYS A 180 -2.97 1.71 26.21
C LYS A 180 -1.65 1.12 26.70
N ALA A 181 -0.83 0.57 25.80
CA ALA A 181 0.45 -0.04 26.14
C ALA A 181 1.53 0.98 26.51
N THR A 182 1.46 2.20 25.98
CA THR A 182 2.50 3.22 26.16
C THR A 182 2.10 4.38 27.07
N GLY A 183 0.80 4.59 27.30
CA GLY A 183 0.27 5.76 28.01
C GLY A 183 0.15 7.03 27.17
N PHE A 184 0.61 7.01 25.90
CA PHE A 184 0.48 8.16 25.01
C PHE A 184 -0.97 8.35 24.53
N LYS A 185 -1.33 9.61 24.26
CA LYS A 185 -2.68 9.97 23.77
C LYS A 185 -2.81 9.74 22.27
N SER A 186 -4.01 9.48 21.79
CA SER A 186 -4.29 9.26 20.37
C SER A 186 -3.99 10.47 19.49
N TYR A 187 -3.96 11.71 20.00
CA TYR A 187 -3.56 12.89 19.22
C TYR A 187 -2.15 13.40 19.56
N SER A 188 -1.34 12.57 20.23
CA SER A 188 0.05 12.91 20.57
C SER A 188 0.97 12.87 19.35
N LYS A 189 2.09 13.61 19.42
CA LYS A 189 3.13 13.59 18.39
C LYS A 189 3.82 12.24 18.31
N GLU A 190 3.88 11.52 19.42
CA GLU A 190 4.42 10.17 19.54
C GLU A 190 3.53 9.15 18.84
N ARG A 191 2.19 9.27 18.92
CA ARG A 191 1.29 8.44 18.11
C ARG A 191 1.48 8.73 16.63
N ASP A 192 1.55 10.01 16.26
CA ASP A 192 1.76 10.44 14.87
C ASP A 192 3.06 9.85 14.30
N GLU A 193 4.16 10.00 15.04
CA GLU A 193 5.46 9.39 14.73
C GLU A 193 5.38 7.87 14.62
N ARG A 194 4.67 7.22 15.56
CA ARG A 194 4.44 5.76 15.52
C ARG A 194 3.74 5.34 14.23
N CYS A 195 2.75 6.09 13.76
CA CYS A 195 2.11 5.81 12.48
C CYS A 195 3.07 5.99 11.29
N GLY A 196 4.00 6.94 11.34
CA GLY A 196 5.10 7.05 10.38
C GLY A 196 6.00 5.81 10.36
N TRP A 197 6.43 5.33 11.53
CA TRP A 197 7.25 4.12 11.63
C TRP A 197 6.49 2.85 11.21
N VAL A 198 5.19 2.75 11.52
CA VAL A 198 4.33 1.65 11.06
C VAL A 198 4.17 1.66 9.55
N THR A 199 4.10 2.85 8.94
CA THR A 199 4.07 3.01 7.47
C THR A 199 5.34 2.44 6.84
N ALA A 200 6.50 2.81 7.39
CA ALA A 200 7.79 2.29 6.93
C ALA A 200 7.95 0.78 7.15
N SER A 201 7.59 0.29 8.33
CA SER A 201 7.66 -1.13 8.70
C SER A 201 6.80 -1.99 7.75
N THR A 202 5.57 -1.54 7.47
CA THR A 202 4.63 -2.27 6.61
C THR A 202 5.09 -2.30 5.15
N ALA A 203 5.57 -1.17 4.61
CA ALA A 203 6.09 -1.10 3.25
C ALA A 203 7.35 -1.98 3.07
N LYS A 204 8.23 -1.97 4.07
CA LYS A 204 9.42 -2.83 4.13
C LYS A 204 9.04 -4.31 4.05
N TYR A 205 8.13 -4.76 4.92
CA TYR A 205 7.72 -6.17 4.96
C TYR A 205 7.01 -6.60 3.66
N ALA A 206 6.17 -5.73 3.09
CA ALA A 206 5.52 -6.00 1.80
C ALA A 206 6.55 -6.25 0.68
N VAL A 207 7.64 -5.47 0.64
CA VAL A 207 8.71 -5.67 -0.35
C VAL A 207 9.59 -6.87 -0.02
N GLU A 208 9.82 -7.19 1.26
CA GLU A 208 10.47 -8.46 1.64
C GLU A 208 9.67 -9.68 1.13
N LEU A 209 8.33 -9.64 1.19
CA LEU A 209 7.47 -10.66 0.61
C LEU A 209 7.59 -10.73 -0.92
N LEU A 210 7.57 -9.59 -1.61
CA LEU A 210 7.71 -9.53 -3.08
C LEU A 210 9.09 -10.04 -3.53
N ASN A 211 10.17 -9.62 -2.87
CA ASN A 211 11.53 -10.09 -3.14
C ASN A 211 11.64 -11.60 -2.93
N LYS A 212 11.10 -12.12 -1.82
CA LYS A 212 11.11 -13.56 -1.54
C LYS A 212 10.32 -14.36 -2.58
N ASN A 213 9.17 -13.84 -3.02
CA ASN A 213 8.39 -14.46 -4.09
C ASN A 213 9.20 -14.54 -5.39
N ALA A 214 9.89 -13.45 -5.76
CA ALA A 214 10.72 -13.40 -6.95
C ALA A 214 11.93 -14.36 -6.92
N ASP A 215 12.47 -14.65 -5.73
CA ASP A 215 13.64 -15.52 -5.57
C ASP A 215 13.27 -17.01 -5.52
N VAL A 216 12.27 -17.38 -4.72
CA VAL A 216 11.99 -18.79 -4.37
C VAL A 216 10.50 -19.15 -4.35
N GLY A 217 9.64 -18.25 -4.82
CA GLY A 217 8.18 -18.39 -4.74
C GLY A 217 7.62 -18.10 -3.34
N PHE A 218 6.32 -17.84 -3.29
CA PHE A 218 5.63 -17.46 -2.07
C PHE A 218 5.37 -18.66 -1.17
N LYS A 219 5.66 -18.49 0.12
CA LYS A 219 5.28 -19.42 1.19
C LYS A 219 4.82 -18.61 2.40
N PRO A 220 3.58 -18.82 2.91
CA PRO A 220 3.09 -18.11 4.07
C PRO A 220 3.93 -18.46 5.31
N VAL A 221 4.21 -17.46 6.14
CA VAL A 221 4.94 -17.60 7.40
C VAL A 221 4.00 -17.37 8.57
N HIS A 222 3.05 -16.44 8.44
CA HIS A 222 2.06 -16.11 9.45
C HIS A 222 0.74 -16.78 9.10
N VAL A 223 0.48 -17.91 9.73
CA VAL A 223 -0.81 -18.60 9.65
C VAL A 223 -1.82 -17.96 10.60
N LEU A 224 -3.09 -18.26 10.35
CA LEU A 224 -4.17 -17.89 11.26
C LEU A 224 -3.96 -18.55 12.62
N SER A 225 -4.32 -17.85 13.69
CA SER A 225 -4.24 -18.43 15.03
C SER A 225 -5.15 -19.65 15.16
N SER A 226 -4.79 -20.57 16.06
CA SER A 226 -5.62 -21.75 16.37
C SER A 226 -7.04 -21.36 16.78
N GLN A 227 -7.19 -20.23 17.48
CA GLN A 227 -8.48 -19.68 17.86
C GLN A 227 -9.32 -19.26 16.65
N VAL A 228 -8.74 -18.53 15.69
CA VAL A 228 -9.43 -18.16 14.45
C VAL A 228 -9.84 -19.40 13.66
N ASN A 229 -8.95 -20.39 13.53
CA ASN A 229 -9.25 -21.64 12.83
C ASN A 229 -10.40 -22.43 13.51
N THR A 230 -10.44 -22.43 14.85
CA THR A 230 -11.53 -23.07 15.61
C THR A 230 -12.87 -22.42 15.28
N CYS A 231 -12.96 -21.08 15.32
CA CYS A 231 -14.19 -20.37 14.98
C CYS A 231 -14.60 -20.62 13.51
N ARG A 232 -13.64 -20.59 12.59
CA ARG A 232 -13.90 -20.78 11.16
C ARG A 232 -14.39 -22.19 10.82
N SER A 233 -14.12 -23.19 11.63
CA SER A 233 -14.61 -24.56 11.40
C SER A 233 -16.15 -24.65 11.31
N CYS A 234 -16.87 -23.78 12.01
CA CYS A 234 -18.33 -23.69 11.94
C CYS A 234 -18.80 -22.43 11.19
N HIS A 235 -18.12 -21.30 11.36
CA HIS A 235 -18.62 -19.99 10.91
C HIS A 235 -18.20 -19.58 9.51
N ASP A 236 -17.22 -20.24 8.90
CA ASP A 236 -16.73 -19.89 7.56
C ASP A 236 -17.32 -20.81 6.49
N LYS A 237 -16.98 -20.55 5.22
CA LYS A 237 -17.42 -21.32 4.06
C LYS A 237 -17.24 -22.83 4.28
N GLY A 238 -18.33 -23.58 4.17
CA GLY A 238 -18.38 -25.04 4.34
C GLY A 238 -18.61 -25.50 5.79
N GLY A 239 -18.70 -24.58 6.76
CA GLY A 239 -19.09 -24.87 8.13
C GLY A 239 -20.60 -24.92 8.30
N GLU A 240 -21.06 -25.47 9.43
CA GLU A 240 -22.50 -25.63 9.74
C GLU A 240 -23.26 -24.30 9.78
N LEU A 241 -22.63 -23.22 10.27
CA LEU A 241 -23.27 -21.92 10.43
C LEU A 241 -23.03 -20.98 9.24
N GLU A 242 -21.83 -21.02 8.64
CA GLU A 242 -21.43 -20.20 7.47
C GLU A 242 -21.90 -18.72 7.51
N ASN A 243 -21.80 -18.07 8.68
CA ASN A 243 -22.30 -16.72 8.90
C ASN A 243 -21.19 -15.67 9.12
N SER A 244 -19.94 -16.02 8.83
CA SER A 244 -18.77 -15.14 8.88
C SER A 244 -17.90 -15.32 7.62
N ARG A 245 -17.10 -14.29 7.29
CA ARG A 245 -16.16 -14.29 6.15
C ARG A 245 -14.78 -13.72 6.47
N THR A 246 -14.55 -13.37 7.75
CA THR A 246 -13.33 -12.69 8.16
C THR A 246 -12.16 -13.65 8.32
N MET A 247 -10.94 -13.16 8.09
CA MET A 247 -9.70 -13.83 8.45
C MET A 247 -8.94 -13.10 9.57
N MET A 248 -9.49 -11.99 10.09
CA MET A 248 -8.89 -11.24 11.20
C MET A 248 -8.98 -12.00 12.52
N ASP A 249 -8.10 -11.68 13.46
CA ASP A 249 -8.24 -12.10 14.86
C ASP A 249 -9.66 -11.82 15.40
N CYS A 250 -10.30 -12.86 15.95
CA CYS A 250 -11.66 -12.76 16.49
C CYS A 250 -11.69 -12.14 17.89
N GLY A 251 -10.59 -12.25 18.64
CA GLY A 251 -10.56 -11.96 20.06
C GLY A 251 -10.57 -10.51 20.44
N GLY A 252 -10.19 -9.62 19.52
CA GLY A 252 -10.40 -8.19 19.69
C GLY A 252 -11.87 -7.79 19.90
N CYS A 253 -12.83 -8.56 19.39
CA CYS A 253 -14.25 -8.21 19.41
C CYS A 253 -15.12 -9.21 20.18
N HIS A 254 -14.90 -10.52 20.00
CA HIS A 254 -15.85 -11.54 20.47
C HIS A 254 -15.53 -12.08 21.88
N PHE A 255 -14.33 -11.83 22.42
CA PHE A 255 -13.87 -12.39 23.71
C PHE A 255 -13.60 -11.31 24.78
N THR A 256 -14.18 -10.12 24.61
CA THR A 256 -14.04 -8.98 25.53
C THR A 256 -15.04 -9.00 26.70
N GLY A 257 -15.88 -10.04 26.80
CA GLY A 257 -16.91 -10.20 27.84
C GLY A 257 -17.24 -11.67 28.15
N LYS A 258 -18.35 -11.90 28.87
CA LYS A 258 -18.82 -13.25 29.27
C LYS A 258 -19.56 -14.00 28.15
N THR A 259 -19.18 -13.82 26.89
CA THR A 259 -19.83 -14.51 25.77
C THR A 259 -19.56 -16.00 25.92
N LYS A 260 -20.56 -16.76 26.38
CA LYS A 260 -20.51 -18.22 26.38
C LYS A 260 -20.76 -18.67 24.95
N HIS A 261 -19.67 -19.01 24.25
CA HIS A 261 -19.78 -19.80 23.05
C HIS A 261 -20.11 -21.24 23.48
N PRO A 262 -21.14 -21.90 22.90
CA PRO A 262 -21.41 -23.31 23.16
C PRO A 262 -20.22 -24.19 22.75
#